data_AF-A0A938GYP0-F1
#
_entry.id   AF-A0A938GYP0-F1
#
_cell.length_a   1.000
_cell.length_b   1.000
_cell.length_c   1.000
_cell.angle_alpha   90.00
_cell.angle_beta   90.00
_cell.angle_gamma   90.00
#
_symmetry.space_group_name_H-M   'P 1'
#
loop_
_entity.id
_entity.type
_entity.pdbx_description
1 polymer ?
#
loop_
_entity_poly.entity_id
_entity_poly.type
_entity_poly.pdbx_seq_one_letter_code
_entity_poly.pdbx_strand_id
1 'polypeptide(L)'
;MPATTSSDRPEPIKFFDLQVNGFAGVDFQQPALGPREFTIALQALQAHQTRILLTLITDSVDALCARLQHFEALRRDNPLG
;
A
#
# COMPACT_ATOMS: atom_id res chain seq x y z
N MET A 1 21.00 37.69 -18.36
CA MET A 1 20.97 36.36 -17.72
C MET A 1 19.51 35.98 -17.53
N PRO A 2 18.89 35.16 -18.40
CA PRO A 2 17.51 34.76 -18.17
C PRO A 2 17.48 33.70 -17.06
N ALA A 3 16.54 33.85 -16.12
CA ALA A 3 16.32 32.92 -15.02
C ALA A 3 15.76 31.60 -15.55
N THR A 4 16.35 30.49 -15.13
CA THR A 4 15.87 29.13 -15.40
C THR A 4 14.54 28.90 -14.67
N THR A 5 13.47 28.75 -15.45
CA THR A 5 12.16 28.33 -14.95
C THR A 5 12.24 26.91 -14.41
N SER A 6 11.78 26.70 -13.16
CA SER A 6 11.75 25.43 -12.41
C SER A 6 10.73 24.41 -12.97
N SER A 7 10.73 24.12 -14.28
CA SER A 7 9.79 23.15 -14.87
C SER A 7 10.43 21.84 -15.37
N ASP A 8 11.70 21.59 -15.06
CA ASP A 8 12.47 20.47 -15.63
C ASP A 8 12.93 19.44 -14.59
N ARG A 9 12.34 19.44 -13.39
CA ARG A 9 12.59 18.33 -12.46
C ARG A 9 11.76 17.12 -12.92
N PRO A 10 12.40 15.99 -13.28
CA PRO A 10 11.65 14.79 -13.61
C PRO A 10 10.75 14.42 -12.43
N GLU A 11 9.54 13.94 -12.71
CA GLU A 11 8.70 13.42 -11.64
C GLU A 11 9.49 12.35 -10.87
N PRO A 12 9.45 12.39 -9.53
CA PRO A 12 10.19 11.44 -8.74
C PRO A 12 9.78 10.01 -9.10
N ILE A 13 10.78 9.17 -9.37
CA ILE A 13 10.58 7.76 -9.70
C ILE A 13 9.87 7.10 -8.52
N LYS A 14 8.69 6.55 -8.76
CA LYS A 14 7.95 5.78 -7.76
C LYS A 14 8.57 4.40 -7.65
N PHE A 15 8.94 3.97 -6.45
CA PHE A 15 9.40 2.60 -6.21
C PHE A 15 8.23 1.63 -6.41
N PHE A 16 8.54 0.42 -6.89
CA PHE A 16 7.58 -0.67 -6.93
C PHE A 16 8.21 -1.88 -6.23
N ASP A 17 7.68 -2.24 -5.06
CA ASP A 17 8.11 -3.42 -4.32
C ASP A 17 7.19 -4.60 -4.67
N LEU A 18 7.78 -5.71 -5.10
CA LEU A 18 7.06 -6.90 -5.52
C LEU A 18 6.58 -7.77 -4.35
N GLN A 19 7.07 -7.53 -3.14
CA GLN A 19 6.70 -8.39 -2.02
C GLN A 19 6.68 -7.66 -0.67
N VAL A 20 5.51 -7.10 -0.32
CA VAL A 20 5.30 -6.45 0.97
C VAL A 20 4.25 -7.19 1.78
N ASN A 21 4.68 -7.82 2.89
CA ASN A 21 3.80 -8.54 3.82
C ASN A 21 3.17 -7.61 4.88
N GLY A 22 3.69 -6.38 5.02
CA GLY A 22 3.24 -5.37 5.97
C GLY A 22 4.03 -4.07 5.81
N PHE A 23 3.46 -2.95 6.25
CA PHE A 23 4.09 -1.63 6.12
C PHE A 23 3.71 -0.70 7.27
N ALA A 24 4.64 0.16 7.70
CA ALA A 24 4.42 1.14 8.77
C ALA A 24 3.84 0.56 10.08
N GLY A 25 4.29 -0.65 10.48
CA GLY A 25 3.82 -1.34 11.69
C GLY A 25 2.50 -2.10 11.52
N VAL A 26 1.93 -2.10 10.32
CA VAL A 26 0.71 -2.84 9.97
C VAL A 26 1.09 -4.17 9.33
N ASP A 27 0.58 -5.27 9.88
CA ASP A 27 0.72 -6.62 9.34
C ASP A 27 -0.47 -6.95 8.43
N PHE A 28 -0.22 -7.26 7.15
CA PHE A 28 -1.28 -7.62 6.22
C PHE A 28 -1.78 -9.06 6.40
N GLN A 29 -1.08 -9.91 7.16
CA GLN A 29 -1.55 -11.26 7.50
C GLN A 29 -2.58 -11.25 8.65
N GLN A 30 -2.77 -10.12 9.34
CA GLN A 30 -3.70 -9.99 10.47
C GLN A 30 -5.16 -10.23 10.04
N PRO A 31 -5.86 -11.24 10.61
CA PRO A 31 -7.22 -11.60 10.18
C PRO A 31 -8.27 -10.49 10.35
N ALA A 32 -8.07 -9.60 11.32
CA ALA A 32 -8.99 -8.53 11.66
C ALA A 32 -8.37 -7.14 11.42
N LEU A 33 -7.63 -6.98 10.31
CA LEU A 33 -7.06 -5.70 9.92
C LEU A 33 -8.16 -4.64 9.80
N GLY A 34 -8.06 -3.55 10.55
CA GLY A 34 -9.07 -2.50 10.56
C GLY A 34 -8.88 -1.44 9.46
N PRO A 35 -9.93 -0.65 9.15
CA PRO A 35 -9.84 0.45 8.18
C PRO A 35 -8.82 1.53 8.56
N ARG A 36 -8.61 1.76 9.87
CA ARG A 36 -7.65 2.75 10.35
C ARG A 36 -6.22 2.32 10.07
N GLU A 37 -5.87 1.09 10.44
CA GLU A 37 -4.56 0.50 10.20
C GLU A 37 -4.28 0.43 8.69
N PHE A 38 -5.27 0.01 7.89
CA PHE A 38 -5.15 0.01 6.44
C PHE A 38 -4.86 1.41 5.87
N THR A 39 -5.57 2.45 6.32
CA THR A 39 -5.32 3.83 5.93
C THR A 39 -3.90 4.29 6.30
N ILE A 40 -3.42 3.95 7.50
CA ILE A 40 -2.07 4.27 7.96
C ILE A 40 -1.02 3.66 7.01
N ALA A 41 -1.19 2.40 6.62
CA ALA A 41 -0.28 1.75 5.68
C ALA A 41 -0.28 2.44 4.31
N LEU A 42 -1.46 2.79 3.77
CA LEU A 42 -1.58 3.49 2.47
C LEU A 42 -0.94 4.89 2.50
N GLN A 43 -1.17 5.67 3.56
CA GLN A 43 -0.57 7.00 3.72
C GLN A 43 0.95 6.91 3.80
N ALA A 44 1.48 5.91 4.52
CA ALA A 44 2.90 5.69 4.60
C ALA A 44 3.48 5.28 3.24
N LEU A 45 2.85 4.37 2.50
CA LEU A 45 3.28 4.02 1.14
C LEU A 45 3.33 5.23 0.20
N GLN A 46 2.33 6.11 0.26
CA GLN A 46 2.31 7.36 -0.51
C GLN A 46 3.45 8.31 -0.11
N ALA A 47 3.68 8.48 1.20
CA ALA A 47 4.77 9.32 1.71
C ALA A 47 6.16 8.82 1.28
N HIS A 48 6.30 7.49 1.14
CA HIS A 48 7.52 6.85 0.66
C HIS A 48 7.60 6.75 -0.88
N GLN A 49 6.57 7.21 -1.61
CA GLN A 49 6.47 7.10 -3.06
C GLN A 49 6.59 5.66 -3.56
N THR A 50 6.07 4.71 -2.79
CA THR A 50 6.20 3.27 -3.02
C THR A 50 4.84 2.67 -3.38
N ARG A 51 4.80 1.94 -4.49
CA ARG A 51 3.72 1.02 -4.85
C ARG A 51 4.14 -0.39 -4.48
N ILE A 52 3.18 -1.25 -4.17
CA ILE A 52 3.47 -2.60 -3.71
C ILE A 52 2.61 -3.64 -4.43
N LEU A 53 3.11 -4.87 -4.47
CA LEU A 53 2.29 -6.06 -4.51
C LEU A 53 2.12 -6.57 -3.08
N LEU A 54 0.90 -6.42 -2.55
CA LEU A 54 0.56 -6.95 -1.23
C LEU A 54 0.72 -8.47 -1.23
N THR A 55 1.45 -8.97 -0.25
CA THR A 55 1.77 -10.40 -0.15
C THR A 55 1.12 -10.99 1.08
N LEU A 56 0.20 -11.92 0.84
CA LEU A 56 -0.26 -12.85 1.88
C LEU A 56 0.66 -14.06 1.86
N ILE A 57 1.19 -14.42 3.03
CA ILE A 57 2.09 -15.56 3.17
C ILE A 57 1.30 -16.86 3.41
N THR A 58 2.02 -17.98 3.41
CA THR A 58 1.46 -19.32 3.54
C THR A 58 0.45 -19.42 4.69
N ASP A 59 -0.74 -19.90 4.35
CA ASP A 59 -1.84 -20.18 5.29
C ASP A 59 -2.77 -21.21 4.63
N SER A 60 -3.88 -21.56 5.29
CA SER A 60 -4.94 -22.33 4.66
C SER A 60 -5.57 -21.54 3.51
N VAL A 61 -6.06 -22.25 2.49
CA VAL A 61 -6.73 -21.64 1.32
C VAL A 61 -7.92 -20.80 1.78
N ASP A 62 -8.74 -21.31 2.70
CA ASP A 62 -9.91 -20.59 3.22
C ASP A 62 -9.52 -19.27 3.89
N ALA A 63 -8.43 -19.29 4.66
CA ALA A 63 -7.93 -18.08 5.32
C ALA A 63 -7.35 -17.08 4.32
N LEU A 64 -6.70 -17.53 3.24
CA LEU A 64 -6.23 -16.65 2.16
C LEU A 64 -7.41 -16.04 1.40
N CYS A 65 -8.43 -16.82 1.06
CA CYS A 65 -9.63 -16.33 0.40
C CYS A 65 -10.36 -15.29 1.25
N ALA A 66 -10.54 -15.55 2.55
CA ALA A 66 -11.17 -14.61 3.47
C ALA A 66 -10.38 -13.29 3.57
N ARG A 67 -9.04 -13.36 3.64
CA ARG A 67 -8.20 -12.15 3.68
C ARG A 67 -8.26 -11.34 2.39
N LEU A 68 -8.22 -12.00 1.23
CA LEU A 68 -8.36 -11.29 -0.05
C LEU A 68 -9.70 -10.57 -0.17
N GLN A 69 -10.80 -11.22 0.25
CA GLN A 69 -12.13 -10.60 0.29
C GLN A 69 -12.16 -9.40 1.25
N HIS A 70 -11.55 -9.54 2.42
CA HIS A 70 -11.45 -8.48 3.41
C HIS A 70 -10.64 -7.29 2.90
N PHE A 71 -9.49 -7.53 2.25
CA PHE A 71 -8.70 -6.47 1.62
C PHE A 71 -9.45 -5.74 0.52
N GLU A 72 -10.19 -6.46 -0.35
CA GLU A 72 -11.00 -5.81 -1.37
C GLU A 72 -12.13 -4.96 -0.78
N ALA A 73 -12.71 -5.36 0.36
CA ALA A 73 -13.69 -4.55 1.08
C ALA A 73 -13.05 -3.27 1.65
N LEU A 74 -11.92 -3.42 2.37
CA LEU A 74 -11.17 -2.28 2.92
C LEU A 74 -10.76 -1.29 1.83
N ARG A 75 -10.29 -1.80 0.70
CA ARG A 75 -9.90 -1.01 -0.47
C ARG A 75 -11.12 -0.26 -1.05
N ARG A 76 -12.22 -0.96 -1.33
CA ARG A 76 -13.43 -0.33 -1.86
C ARG A 76 -13.94 0.85 -1.02
N ASP A 77 -13.81 0.75 0.30
CA ASP A 77 -14.31 1.74 1.25
C ASP A 77 -13.27 2.83 1.60
N ASN A 78 -12.03 2.73 1.11
CA ASN A 78 -10.96 3.69 1.41
C ASN A 78 -10.75 4.71 0.28
N PRO A 79 -10.70 6.02 0.57
CA PRO A 79 -10.48 7.04 -0.47
C PRO A 79 -9.06 7.04 -1.05
N LEU A 80 -8.08 6.39 -0.42
CA LEU A 80 -6.69 6.33 -0.88
C LEU A 80 -6.40 5.16 -1.83
N GLY A 81 -7.35 4.26 -2.05
CA GLY A 81 -7.24 3.20 -3.06
C GLY A 81 -8.34 2.17 -2.98
#